data_AF-A0A059NVM5-F1
#
_entry.id   AF-A0A059NVM5-F1
#
_cell.length_a   1.000
_cell.length_b   1.000
_cell.length_c   1.000
_cell.angle_alpha   90.00
_cell.angle_beta   90.00
_cell.angle_gamma   90.00
#
_symmetry.space_group_name_H-M   'P 1'
#
loop_
_entity.id
_entity.type
_entity.pdbx_description
1 polymer ?
#
loop_
_entity_poly.entity_id
_entity_poly.type
_entity_poly.pdbx_seq_one_letter_code
_entity_poly.pdbx_strand_id
1 'polypeptide(L)' 'MKSLEDALKHKVGLGTAPLGNMFRDVPEEEARETIQTAWDQGVRYFDTAHFMELV' A
#
# COMPACT_ATOMS: atom_id res chain seq x y z
N MET A 1 16.34 -13.87 -1.25
CA MET A 1 15.12 -13.03 -1.27
C MET A 1 14.77 -12.74 0.18
N LYS A 2 14.55 -11.47 0.58
CA LYS A 2 14.07 -11.17 1.94
C LYS A 2 12.58 -11.47 2.02
N SER A 3 12.10 -12.06 3.11
CA SER A 3 10.66 -12.27 3.32
C SER A 3 9.96 -10.95 3.64
N LEU A 4 8.63 -10.90 3.48
CA LEU A 4 7.82 -9.76 3.91
C LEU A 4 7.98 -9.51 5.42
N GLU A 5 8.00 -10.58 6.21
CA GLU A 5 8.22 -10.52 7.66
C GLU A 5 9.56 -9.86 8.01
N ASP A 6 10.62 -10.15 7.26
CA ASP A 6 11.93 -9.53 7.46
C ASP A 6 11.95 -8.04 7.08
N ALA A 7 11.16 -7.65 6.07
CA ALA A 7 10.99 -6.25 5.70
C ALA A 7 10.24 -5.46 6.79
N LEU A 8 9.17 -6.04 7.35
CA LEU A 8 8.35 -5.42 8.39
C LEU A 8 9.07 -5.24 9.73
N LYS A 9 10.18 -5.95 9.98
CA LYS A 9 11.07 -5.70 11.14
C LYS A 9 11.77 -4.34 11.09
N HIS A 10 11.78 -3.68 9.92
CA HIS A 10 12.38 -2.37 9.71
C HIS A 10 11.30 -1.32 9.43
N LYS A 11 11.66 -0.03 9.51
CA LYS A 11 10.75 1.04 9.10
C LYS A 11 10.55 0.96 7.59
N VAL A 12 9.35 0.56 7.18
CA VAL A 12 8.93 0.50 5.78
C VAL A 12 7.74 1.43 5.54
N GLY A 13 7.62 1.94 4.31
CA GLY A 13 6.48 2.71 3.84
C GLY A 13 5.81 2.00 2.66
N LEU A 14 4.54 2.33 2.42
CA LEU A 14 3.74 1.81 1.30
C LEU A 14 3.56 2.88 0.23
N GLY A 15 4.04 2.63 -0.98
CA GLY A 15 3.70 3.43 -2.16
C GLY A 15 2.34 3.01 -2.72
N THR A 16 1.47 3.99 -2.99
CA THR A 16 0.07 3.70 -3.32
C THR A 16 -0.26 3.86 -4.80
N ALA A 17 0.72 4.20 -5.66
CA ALA A 17 0.51 4.37 -7.10
C ALA A 17 -0.21 3.21 -7.80
N PRO A 18 0.11 1.93 -7.52
CA PRO A 18 -0.62 0.81 -8.13
C PRO A 18 -2.08 0.71 -7.70
N LEU A 19 -2.41 1.15 -6.48
CA LEU A 19 -3.79 1.15 -5.97
C LEU A 19 -4.65 2.22 -6.65
N GLY A 20 -3.99 3.23 -7.23
CA GLY A 20 -4.58 4.31 -8.01
C GLY A 20 -4.75 4.05 -9.49
N ASN A 21 -4.89 2.79 -9.88
CA ASN A 21 -5.05 2.39 -11.28
C ASN A 21 -3.89 2.74 -12.23
N MET A 22 -2.68 3.03 -11.73
CA MET A 22 -1.56 3.47 -12.57
C MET A 22 -1.14 2.45 -13.64
N PHE A 23 -1.34 1.15 -13.40
CA PHE A 23 -0.93 0.08 -14.31
C PHE A 23 -2.07 -0.84 -14.75
N ARG A 24 -3.02 -1.08 -13.86
CA ARG A 24 -4.24 -1.87 -14.09
C ARG A 24 -5.34 -1.31 -13.20
N ASP A 25 -6.58 -1.59 -13.54
CA ASP A 25 -7.68 -1.32 -12.64
C ASP A 25 -7.55 -2.20 -11.38
N VAL A 26 -7.68 -1.56 -10.22
CA VAL A 26 -7.72 -2.15 -8.89
C VAL A 26 -9.08 -1.83 -8.30
N PRO A 27 -9.91 -2.83 -7.97
CA PRO A 27 -11.18 -2.59 -7.27
C PRO A 27 -10.97 -1.84 -5.96
N GLU A 28 -11.86 -0.90 -5.65
CA GLU A 28 -11.77 -0.08 -4.43
C GLU A 28 -11.69 -0.92 -3.15
N GLU A 29 -12.44 -2.03 -3.09
CA GLU A 29 -12.40 -2.95 -1.97
C GLU A 29 -11.00 -3.58 -1.77
N GLU A 30 -10.36 -4.01 -2.84
CA GLU A 30 -9.00 -4.57 -2.82
C GLU A 30 -7.97 -3.52 -2.37
N ALA A 31 -8.12 -2.28 -2.86
CA ALA A 31 -7.27 -1.16 -2.44
C ALA A 31 -7.43 -0.87 -0.94
N ARG A 32 -8.68 -0.83 -0.46
CA ARG A 32 -9.00 -0.60 0.97
C ARG A 32 -8.45 -1.73 1.85
N GLU A 33 -8.63 -2.98 1.46
CA GLU A 33 -8.10 -4.14 2.19
C GLU A 33 -6.57 -4.13 2.26
N THR A 34 -5.91 -3.69 1.18
CA THR A 34 -4.45 -3.54 1.14
C THR A 34 -3.97 -2.49 2.15
N ILE A 35 -4.61 -1.32 2.16
CA ILE A 35 -4.29 -0.25 3.12
C ILE A 35 -4.52 -0.72 4.56
N GLN A 36 -5.66 -1.37 4.82
CA GLN A 36 -6.00 -1.89 6.14
C GLN A 36 -4.98 -2.92 6.62
N THR A 37 -4.60 -3.86 5.76
CA THR A 37 -3.60 -4.88 6.08
C THR A 37 -2.25 -4.25 6.40
N ALA A 38 -1.79 -3.28 5.60
CA ALA A 38 -0.55 -2.57 5.86
C ALA A 38 -0.59 -1.83 7.21
N TRP A 39 -1.72 -1.20 7.52
CA TRP A 39 -1.94 -0.54 8.81
C TRP A 39 -1.87 -1.54 9.98
N ASP A 40 -2.52 -2.69 9.87
CA ASP A 40 -2.54 -3.72 10.91
C ASP A 40 -1.15 -4.35 11.13
N GLN A 41 -0.34 -4.42 10.07
CA GLN A 41 1.06 -4.87 10.12
C GLN A 41 2.06 -3.79 10.59
N GLY A 42 1.57 -2.61 10.98
CA GLY A 42 2.40 -1.55 11.58
C GLY A 42 3.02 -0.56 10.59
N VAL A 43 2.65 -0.59 9.30
CA VAL A 43 3.07 0.43 8.34
C VAL A 43 2.43 1.77 8.71
N ARG A 44 3.25 2.83 8.80
CA ARG A 44 2.77 4.18 9.21
C ARG A 44 3.18 5.28 8.24
N TYR A 45 3.82 4.95 7.13
CA TYR A 45 4.18 5.90 6.09
C TYR A 45 3.57 5.45 4.77
N PHE A 46 2.76 6.32 4.17
CA PHE A 46 2.05 6.06 2.92
C PHE A 46 2.44 7.16 1.93
N ASP A 47 2.98 6.77 0.79
CA ASP A 47 3.36 7.67 -0.30
C ASP A 47 2.22 7.73 -1.31
N THR A 48 1.52 8.87 -1.32
CA THR A 48 0.30 9.14 -2.11
C THR A 48 0.45 10.41 -2.93
N ALA A 49 -0.38 10.56 -3.97
CA ALA A 49 -0.45 11.77 -4.79
C ALA A 49 -1.88 12.02 -5.31
N HIS A 50 -2.20 13.29 -5.59
CA HIS A 50 -3.54 13.72 -5.99
C HIS A 50 -4.06 13.06 -7.29
N PHE A 51 -3.17 12.58 -8.16
CA PHE A 51 -3.52 11.96 -9.45
C PHE A 51 -3.62 10.44 -9.36
N MET A 52 -3.44 9.84 -8.18
CA MET A 52 -3.49 8.39 -7.99
C MET A 52 -4.88 7.90 -7.54
N GLU A 53 -5.98 8.64 -7.77
CA GLU A 53 -7.39 8.24 -7.49
C GLU A 53 -7.62 7.37 -6.23
N LEU A 54 -6.85 7.58 -5.16
CA LEU A 54 -7.01 6.85 -3.92
C LEU A 54 -8.09 7.53 -3.11
N VAL A 55 -9.21 6.83 -2.90
CA VAL A 55 -10.34 7.20 -2.02
C VAL A 55 -10.66 8.71 -1.99
#